data_AF-A0A453IXT3-F1
#
_entry.id   AF-A0A453IXT3-F1
#
_cell.length_a   1.000
_cell.length_b   1.000
_cell.length_c   1.000
_cell.angle_alpha   90.00
_cell.angle_beta   90.00
_cell.angle_gamma   90.00
#
_symmetry.space_group_name_H-M   'P 1'
#
loop_
_entity.id
_entity.type
_entity.pdbx_description
1 polymer ?
#
loop_
_entity_poly.entity_id
_entity_poly.type
_entity_poly.pdbx_seq_one_letter_code
_entity_poly.pdbx_strand_id
1 'polypeptide(L)'
;VKGGQPCTMLVRTLHWVVPSYSIWGLPFSMFYSTRLSQLFYERPNQGFFRSLLCRLMSPLVYRAGVSKFIESYLSWKLPLGKYGLTPDHPFVEDYASCQMAILPEAFFEMADRGLVRFQRASAGWCFSENGVVLNDGTKVEADLVFLATGFEGKDKLREVLPKPFRDLVVGKSSMMPLYRGTIHPLIPNMAFVGFVESVSNLHTSELRCRWLSGLLEGRFELPSVKAMMGHVAGEADAMRRTTRFYRRHCISTYSIHDSDGMCADLGSATLRKGNWIAELFAPYNNKDYKEQ
;
A
#
# COMPACT_ATOMS: atom_id res chain seq x y z
N VAL A 1 17.14 16.45 -21.55
CA VAL A 1 16.91 15.39 -22.57
C VAL A 1 16.51 16.06 -23.88
N LYS A 2 17.39 16.11 -24.88
CA LYS A 2 17.07 16.55 -26.26
C LYS A 2 16.90 15.29 -27.10
N GLY A 3 15.72 15.07 -27.70
CA GLY A 3 15.53 14.04 -28.73
C GLY A 3 14.45 12.97 -28.51
N GLY A 4 13.67 13.00 -27.42
CA GLY A 4 12.56 12.05 -27.24
C GLY A 4 11.33 12.44 -28.07
N GLN A 5 10.73 11.48 -28.78
CA GLN A 5 9.41 11.66 -29.37
C GLN A 5 8.32 11.75 -28.28
N PRO A 6 7.20 12.45 -28.52
CA PRO A 6 6.09 12.49 -27.58
C PRO A 6 5.53 11.09 -27.28
N CYS A 7 5.17 10.84 -26.02
CA CYS A 7 4.47 9.61 -25.63
C CYS A 7 3.08 9.92 -25.07
N THR A 8 2.15 8.98 -25.26
CA THR A 8 0.80 9.06 -24.71
C THR A 8 0.65 8.05 -23.59
N MET A 9 0.40 8.53 -22.37
CA MET A 9 0.07 7.70 -21.22
C MET A 9 -1.43 7.41 -21.21
N LEU A 10 -1.79 6.14 -21.41
CA LEU A 10 -3.17 5.67 -21.23
C LEU A 10 -3.43 5.42 -19.75
N VAL A 11 -4.34 6.20 -19.16
CA VAL A 11 -4.63 6.13 -17.74
C VAL A 11 -6.02 5.55 -17.53
N ARG A 12 -6.11 4.37 -16.90
CA ARG A 12 -7.39 3.72 -16.58
C ARG A 12 -7.93 4.24 -15.25
N THR A 13 -7.17 4.03 -14.19
CA THR A 13 -7.48 4.48 -12.83
C THR A 13 -6.54 5.61 -12.47
N LEU A 14 -7.08 6.68 -11.88
CA LEU A 14 -6.28 7.79 -11.37
C LEU A 14 -5.86 7.47 -9.94
N HIS A 15 -4.63 7.79 -9.58
CA HIS A 15 -4.11 7.70 -8.23
C HIS A 15 -3.46 9.03 -7.86
N TRP A 16 -3.45 9.37 -6.57
CA TRP A 16 -2.77 10.54 -6.06
C TRP A 16 -1.26 10.36 -6.18
N VAL A 17 -0.62 11.38 -6.74
CA VAL A 17 0.83 11.48 -6.86
C VAL A 17 1.36 12.51 -5.87
N VAL A 18 2.49 12.21 -5.24
CA VAL A 18 3.14 13.11 -4.28
C VAL A 18 4.47 13.62 -4.84
N PRO A 19 4.73 14.94 -4.88
CA PRO A 19 5.97 15.48 -5.43
C PRO A 19 7.13 15.42 -4.42
N SER A 20 6.83 15.32 -3.13
CA SER A 20 7.82 15.32 -2.05
C SER A 20 7.18 14.83 -0.75
N TYR A 21 7.98 14.36 0.21
CA TYR A 21 7.52 13.96 1.55
C TYR A 21 7.23 15.14 2.50
N SER A 22 6.70 16.25 1.96
CA SER A 22 6.29 17.44 2.69
C SER A 22 4.98 17.97 2.12
N ILE A 23 3.99 18.14 2.99
CA ILE A 23 2.63 18.60 2.67
C ILE A 23 2.40 19.88 3.46
N TRP A 24 2.17 21.02 2.80
CA TRP A 24 2.04 22.33 3.46
C TRP A 24 3.19 22.66 4.45
N GLY A 25 4.41 22.21 4.15
CA GLY A 25 5.59 22.41 5.02
C GLY A 25 5.70 21.41 6.17
N LEU A 26 4.70 20.54 6.37
CA LEU A 26 4.71 19.49 7.39
C LEU A 26 5.29 18.18 6.81
N PRO A 27 6.25 17.54 7.50
CA PRO A 27 6.70 16.19 7.18
C PRO A 27 5.54 15.19 7.01
N PHE A 28 5.54 14.47 5.88
CA PHE A 28 4.49 13.51 5.54
C PHE A 28 4.29 12.43 6.61
N SER A 29 5.38 12.04 7.28
CA SER A 29 5.38 11.04 8.35
C SER A 29 4.49 11.40 9.55
N MET A 30 4.18 12.68 9.77
CA MET A 30 3.27 13.06 10.86
C MET A 30 1.82 12.63 10.63
N PHE A 31 1.39 12.48 9.37
CA PHE A 31 0.00 12.17 9.03
C PHE A 31 -0.34 10.68 9.15
N TYR A 32 0.64 9.79 9.03
CA TYR A 32 0.40 8.34 9.00
C TYR A 32 1.42 7.48 9.76
N SER A 33 2.54 8.05 10.20
CA SER A 33 3.62 7.31 10.86
C SER A 33 3.73 7.61 12.35
N THR A 34 2.68 8.12 12.99
CA THR A 34 2.60 8.31 14.46
C THR A 34 1.59 7.34 15.06
N ARG A 35 1.74 6.92 16.32
CA ARG A 35 0.75 6.04 16.97
C ARG A 35 -0.64 6.69 17.02
N LEU A 36 -0.70 8.00 17.26
CA LEU A 36 -1.97 8.73 17.23
C LEU A 36 -2.60 8.69 15.84
N SER A 37 -1.80 8.91 14.78
CA SER A 37 -2.31 8.82 13.41
C SER A 37 -2.73 7.41 13.01
N GLN A 38 -2.25 6.37 13.69
CA GLN A 38 -2.69 4.98 13.47
C GLN A 38 -3.79 4.50 14.41
N LEU A 39 -4.21 5.35 15.37
CA LEU A 39 -5.17 4.97 16.40
C LEU A 39 -6.55 4.65 15.82
N PHE A 40 -7.01 5.48 14.87
CA PHE A 40 -8.35 5.39 14.30
C PHE A 40 -8.42 4.52 13.04
N TYR A 41 -7.31 3.91 12.62
CA TYR A 41 -7.33 2.90 11.58
C TYR A 41 -7.77 1.55 12.12
N GLU A 42 -8.67 0.92 11.37
CA GLU A 42 -9.02 -0.46 11.64
C GLU A 42 -7.81 -1.36 11.42
N ARG A 43 -7.65 -2.32 12.34
CA ARG A 43 -6.57 -3.29 12.35
C ARG A 43 -7.11 -4.67 12.73
N PRO A 44 -6.43 -5.78 12.38
CA PRO A 44 -6.88 -7.11 12.76
C PRO A 44 -6.91 -7.28 14.28
N ASN A 45 -7.81 -8.15 14.76
CA ASN A 45 -7.93 -8.54 16.19
C ASN A 45 -8.14 -7.37 17.17
N GLN A 46 -8.81 -6.30 16.77
CA GLN A 46 -9.20 -5.21 17.66
C GLN A 46 -10.53 -5.51 18.38
N GLY A 47 -10.64 -5.06 19.63
CA GLY A 47 -11.85 -5.24 20.44
C GLY A 47 -13.06 -4.44 19.92
N PHE A 48 -14.26 -4.86 20.30
CA PHE A 48 -15.54 -4.30 19.83
C PHE A 48 -15.62 -2.77 19.95
N PHE A 49 -15.28 -2.21 21.12
CA PHE A 49 -15.31 -0.75 21.34
C PHE A 49 -14.37 0.02 20.42
N ARG A 50 -13.18 -0.54 20.14
CA ARG A 50 -12.23 0.09 19.23
C ARG A 50 -12.71 0.02 17.78
N SER A 51 -13.27 -1.12 17.36
CA SER A 51 -13.90 -1.23 16.04
C SER A 51 -15.01 -0.19 15.87
N LEU A 52 -15.87 -0.03 16.88
CA LEU A 52 -16.94 0.97 16.84
C LEU A 52 -16.36 2.40 16.74
N LEU A 53 -15.37 2.73 17.57
CA LEU A 53 -14.70 4.03 17.54
C LEU A 53 -14.04 4.30 16.18
N CYS A 54 -13.31 3.34 15.62
CA CYS A 54 -12.67 3.50 14.31
C CYS A 54 -13.72 3.69 13.21
N ARG A 55 -14.83 2.95 13.24
CA ARG A 55 -15.92 3.11 12.25
C ARG A 55 -16.57 4.48 12.29
N LEU A 56 -16.74 5.04 13.49
CA LEU A 56 -17.32 6.38 13.66
C LEU A 56 -16.33 7.49 13.32
N MET A 57 -15.07 7.35 13.74
CA MET A 57 -14.07 8.41 13.64
C MET A 57 -13.28 8.39 12.32
N SER A 58 -13.06 7.24 11.69
CA SER A 58 -12.26 7.13 10.46
C SER A 58 -12.78 8.01 9.31
N PRO A 59 -14.09 8.07 9.01
CA PRO A 59 -14.62 8.96 7.99
C PRO A 59 -14.36 10.44 8.31
N LEU A 60 -14.49 10.85 9.56
CA LEU A 60 -14.31 12.25 9.99
C LEU A 60 -12.83 12.64 10.02
N VAL A 61 -12.00 11.84 10.67
CA VAL A 61 -10.58 12.15 10.90
C VAL A 61 -9.79 12.00 9.60
N TYR A 62 -9.96 10.91 8.86
CA TYR A 62 -9.11 10.63 7.71
C TYR A 62 -9.74 11.01 6.39
N ARG A 63 -11.00 10.63 6.11
CA ARG A 63 -11.60 10.95 4.81
C ARG A 63 -11.92 12.44 4.70
N ALA A 64 -12.54 13.03 5.72
CA ALA A 64 -12.89 14.44 5.72
C ALA A 64 -11.78 15.37 6.26
N GLY A 65 -10.87 14.86 7.11
CA GLY A 65 -9.76 15.63 7.68
C GLY A 65 -8.44 15.47 6.91
N VAL A 66 -7.64 14.46 7.27
CA VAL A 66 -6.26 14.27 6.79
C VAL A 66 -6.19 14.15 5.26
N SER A 67 -7.09 13.39 4.64
CA SER A 67 -7.10 13.22 3.18
C SER A 67 -7.41 14.54 2.51
N LYS A 68 -8.46 15.27 2.91
CA LYS A 68 -8.78 16.58 2.33
C LYS A 68 -7.68 17.61 2.50
N PHE A 69 -7.00 17.60 3.65
CA PHE A 69 -5.83 18.46 3.87
C PHE A 69 -4.72 18.15 2.87
N ILE A 70 -4.38 16.89 2.67
CA ILE A 70 -3.35 16.47 1.69
C ILE A 70 -3.82 16.73 0.25
N GLU A 71 -5.05 16.38 -0.10
CA GLU A 71 -5.65 16.60 -1.42
C GLU A 71 -5.65 18.09 -1.79
N SER A 72 -5.90 18.98 -0.82
CA SER A 72 -5.85 20.42 -1.02
C SER A 72 -4.45 20.88 -1.44
N TYR A 73 -3.40 20.35 -0.79
CA TYR A 73 -2.01 20.65 -1.12
C TYR A 73 -1.67 20.13 -2.51
N LEU A 74 -2.03 18.88 -2.82
CA LEU A 74 -1.71 18.25 -4.09
C LEU A 74 -2.43 18.94 -5.25
N SER A 75 -3.69 19.33 -5.06
CA SER A 75 -4.46 20.07 -6.06
C SER A 75 -3.96 21.50 -6.26
N TRP A 76 -3.44 22.13 -5.19
CA TRP A 76 -2.83 23.46 -5.27
C TRP A 76 -1.45 23.41 -5.94
N LYS A 77 -0.61 22.43 -5.58
CA LYS A 77 0.78 22.33 -6.04
C LYS A 77 0.90 21.74 -7.45
N LEU A 78 0.02 20.81 -7.82
CA LEU A 78 0.13 20.07 -9.08
C LEU A 78 -1.00 20.44 -10.04
N PRO A 79 -0.72 20.54 -11.35
CA PRO A 79 -1.72 20.88 -12.36
C PRO A 79 -2.62 19.68 -12.73
N LEU A 80 -3.11 18.92 -11.75
CA LEU A 80 -3.91 17.70 -11.99
C LEU A 80 -5.19 17.99 -12.77
N GLY A 81 -5.86 19.10 -12.46
CA GLY A 81 -7.08 19.53 -13.16
C GLY A 81 -6.83 19.86 -14.63
N LYS A 82 -5.69 20.49 -14.96
CA LYS A 82 -5.29 20.83 -16.34
C LYS A 82 -5.20 19.58 -17.22
N TYR A 83 -4.74 18.46 -16.67
CA TYR A 83 -4.52 17.22 -17.39
C TYR A 83 -5.61 16.16 -17.18
N GLY A 84 -6.68 16.49 -16.44
CA GLY A 84 -7.73 15.52 -16.10
C GLY A 84 -7.23 14.34 -15.26
N LEU A 85 -6.21 14.57 -14.43
CA LEU A 85 -5.55 13.56 -13.60
C LEU A 85 -6.00 13.59 -12.13
N THR A 86 -7.02 14.39 -11.79
CA THR A 86 -7.56 14.48 -10.43
C THR A 86 -8.32 13.20 -10.07
N PRO A 87 -7.87 12.42 -9.07
CA PRO A 87 -8.59 11.22 -8.63
C PRO A 87 -9.94 11.54 -7.99
N ASP A 88 -10.88 10.60 -8.08
CA ASP A 88 -12.25 10.69 -7.53
C ASP A 88 -12.40 10.04 -6.14
N HIS A 89 -11.33 9.48 -5.57
CA HIS A 89 -11.30 8.94 -4.21
C HIS A 89 -10.47 9.78 -3.22
N PRO A 90 -10.73 9.62 -1.92
CA PRO A 90 -9.89 10.19 -0.87
C PRO A 90 -8.44 9.67 -0.90
N PHE A 91 -7.47 10.53 -0.62
CA PHE A 91 -6.04 10.17 -0.59
C PHE A 91 -5.72 8.93 0.27
N VAL A 92 -6.43 8.74 1.39
CA VAL A 92 -6.24 7.58 2.26
C VAL A 92 -6.42 6.23 1.55
N GLU A 93 -7.24 6.14 0.48
CA GLU A 93 -7.42 4.88 -0.25
C GLU A 93 -6.15 4.45 -0.99
N ASP A 94 -5.40 5.40 -1.54
CA ASP A 94 -4.11 5.14 -2.20
C ASP A 94 -3.01 4.85 -1.18
N TYR A 95 -3.02 5.58 -0.08
CA TYR A 95 -2.08 5.32 0.99
C TYR A 95 -2.30 3.91 1.56
N ALA A 96 -3.55 3.54 1.89
CA ALA A 96 -3.92 2.23 2.45
C ALA A 96 -3.70 1.04 1.50
N SER A 97 -3.57 1.29 0.21
CA SER A 97 -3.29 0.27 -0.81
C SER A 97 -1.87 0.32 -1.35
N CYS A 98 -1.02 1.18 -0.78
CA CYS A 98 0.36 1.39 -1.23
C CYS A 98 0.43 1.79 -2.72
N GLN A 99 -0.63 2.39 -3.28
CA GLN A 99 -0.72 2.83 -4.68
C GLN A 99 -0.32 4.30 -4.89
N MET A 100 -0.02 5.02 -3.81
CA MET A 100 0.52 6.37 -3.90
C MET A 100 1.89 6.35 -4.59
N ALA A 101 2.02 7.10 -5.69
CA ALA A 101 3.27 7.20 -6.45
C ALA A 101 4.02 8.50 -6.15
N ILE A 102 5.35 8.42 -6.15
CA ILE A 102 6.21 9.60 -6.11
C ILE A 102 6.31 10.14 -7.54
N LEU A 103 6.03 11.43 -7.69
CA LEU A 103 6.11 12.09 -8.98
C LEU A 103 7.58 12.22 -9.41
N PRO A 104 7.95 11.76 -10.63
CA PRO A 104 9.28 12.02 -11.18
C PRO A 104 9.54 13.52 -11.33
N GLU A 105 10.81 13.91 -11.21
CA GLU A 105 11.22 15.29 -11.50
C GLU A 105 10.87 15.67 -12.94
N ALA A 106 10.48 16.93 -13.15
CA ALA A 106 10.07 17.49 -14.44
C ALA A 106 8.88 16.79 -15.14
N PHE A 107 8.13 15.90 -14.48
CA PHE A 107 7.02 15.17 -15.11
C PHE A 107 5.98 16.10 -15.77
N PHE A 108 5.49 17.10 -15.04
CA PHE A 108 4.53 18.07 -15.57
C PHE A 108 5.17 19.09 -16.52
N GLU A 109 6.46 19.41 -16.37
CA GLU A 109 7.17 20.25 -17.35
C GLU A 109 7.24 19.56 -18.72
N MET A 110 7.48 18.24 -18.73
CA MET A 110 7.47 17.44 -19.96
C MET A 110 6.06 17.35 -20.57
N ALA A 111 5.02 17.34 -19.73
CA ALA A 111 3.64 17.42 -20.19
C ALA A 111 3.30 18.82 -20.76
N ASP A 112 3.80 19.90 -20.15
CA ASP A 112 3.65 21.28 -20.65
C ASP A 112 4.31 21.44 -22.02
N ARG A 113 5.44 20.76 -22.24
CA ARG A 113 6.15 20.72 -23.53
C ARG A 113 5.49 19.80 -24.56
N GLY A 114 4.39 19.13 -24.22
CA GLY A 114 3.68 18.20 -25.09
C GLY A 114 4.41 16.89 -25.37
N LEU A 115 5.48 16.59 -24.60
CA LEU A 115 6.26 15.36 -24.69
C LEU A 115 5.61 14.19 -23.94
N VAL A 116 4.80 14.49 -22.92
CA VAL A 116 3.94 13.52 -22.25
C VAL A 116 2.50 13.96 -22.41
N ARG A 117 1.70 13.14 -23.08
CA ARG A 117 0.27 13.35 -23.28
C ARG A 117 -0.52 12.36 -22.43
N PHE A 118 -1.70 12.75 -21.99
CA PHE A 118 -2.55 11.88 -21.18
C PHE A 118 -3.84 11.58 -21.94
N GLN A 119 -4.23 10.31 -21.94
CA GLN A 119 -5.50 9.88 -22.48
C GLN A 119 -6.21 8.99 -21.44
N ARG A 120 -7.44 9.35 -21.09
CA ARG A 120 -8.26 8.54 -20.16
C ARG A 120 -8.81 7.34 -20.90
N ALA A 121 -8.67 6.16 -20.30
CA ALA A 121 -9.09 4.87 -20.85
C ALA A 121 -9.86 4.04 -19.81
N SER A 122 -10.79 4.68 -19.08
CA SER A 122 -11.52 4.08 -17.95
C SER A 122 -12.34 2.85 -18.35
N ALA A 123 -13.00 2.88 -19.51
CA ALA A 123 -13.85 1.81 -20.01
C ALA A 123 -13.08 0.60 -20.58
N GLY A 124 -11.76 0.74 -20.80
CA GLY A 124 -10.93 -0.27 -21.46
C GLY A 124 -10.47 0.15 -22.86
N TRP A 125 -9.62 -0.69 -23.45
CA TRP A 125 -9.01 -0.48 -24.76
C TRP A 125 -8.60 -1.83 -25.36
N CYS A 126 -8.42 -1.87 -26.68
CA CYS A 126 -7.87 -3.00 -27.43
C CYS A 126 -6.77 -2.54 -28.40
N PHE A 127 -5.95 -3.47 -28.85
CA PHE A 127 -4.97 -3.19 -29.90
C PHE A 127 -5.65 -3.03 -31.26
N SER A 128 -5.09 -2.14 -32.08
CA SER A 128 -5.40 -2.01 -33.49
C SER A 128 -4.13 -2.10 -34.32
N GLU A 129 -4.28 -2.17 -35.64
CA GLU A 129 -3.15 -2.29 -36.57
C GLU A 129 -2.10 -1.18 -36.39
N ASN A 130 -2.53 0.04 -36.04
CA ASN A 130 -1.66 1.22 -35.91
C ASN A 130 -1.54 1.74 -34.47
N GLY A 131 -1.90 0.94 -33.45
CA GLY A 131 -1.80 1.34 -32.05
C GLY A 131 -2.90 0.75 -31.17
N VAL A 132 -3.70 1.63 -30.56
CA VAL A 132 -4.80 1.22 -29.66
C VAL A 132 -6.11 1.95 -29.97
N VAL A 133 -7.22 1.29 -29.67
CA VAL A 133 -8.56 1.85 -29.75
C VAL A 133 -9.21 1.74 -28.38
N LEU A 134 -9.69 2.87 -27.87
CA LEU A 134 -10.44 2.92 -26.62
C LEU A 134 -11.88 2.48 -26.87
N ASN A 135 -12.56 2.02 -25.83
CA ASN A 135 -13.95 1.55 -25.94
C ASN A 135 -14.95 2.65 -26.35
N ASP A 136 -14.58 3.93 -26.26
CA ASP A 136 -15.37 5.06 -26.76
C ASP A 136 -15.13 5.37 -28.26
N GLY A 137 -14.29 4.57 -28.93
CA GLY A 137 -13.92 4.74 -30.33
C GLY A 137 -12.70 5.62 -30.57
N THR A 138 -12.14 6.27 -29.55
CA THR A 138 -10.93 7.09 -29.66
C THR A 138 -9.75 6.22 -30.11
N LYS A 139 -9.08 6.62 -31.18
CA LYS A 139 -7.87 5.96 -31.67
C LYS A 139 -6.64 6.69 -31.16
N VAL A 140 -5.68 5.95 -30.62
CA VAL A 140 -4.37 6.46 -30.24
C VAL A 140 -3.34 5.70 -31.05
N GLU A 141 -2.74 6.40 -32.02
CA GLU A 141 -1.68 5.84 -32.86
C GLU A 141 -0.38 5.70 -32.05
N ALA A 142 0.31 4.58 -32.23
CA ALA A 142 1.57 4.30 -31.57
C ALA A 142 2.37 3.24 -32.31
N ASP A 143 3.67 3.49 -32.51
CA ASP A 143 4.61 2.50 -33.05
C ASP A 143 5.00 1.44 -32.00
N LEU A 144 5.02 1.85 -30.73
CA LEU A 144 5.45 1.04 -29.58
C LEU A 144 4.48 1.24 -28.41
N VAL A 145 4.03 0.13 -27.81
CA VAL A 145 3.16 0.14 -26.62
C VAL A 145 3.89 -0.49 -25.44
N PHE A 146 4.15 0.31 -24.40
CA PHE A 146 4.75 -0.15 -23.15
C PHE A 146 3.68 -0.49 -22.11
N LEU A 147 3.57 -1.77 -21.75
CA LEU A 147 2.63 -2.24 -20.71
C LEU A 147 3.23 -2.06 -19.31
N ALA A 148 3.17 -0.83 -18.79
CA ALA A 148 3.56 -0.51 -17.41
C ALA A 148 2.47 -0.85 -16.39
N THR A 149 1.83 -2.03 -16.52
CA THR A 149 0.62 -2.43 -15.76
C THR A 149 0.91 -3.16 -14.44
N GLY A 150 2.16 -3.19 -14.00
CA GLY A 150 2.60 -3.88 -12.77
C GLY A 150 2.85 -5.38 -12.96
N PHE A 151 2.94 -6.10 -11.84
CA PHE A 151 3.30 -7.53 -11.80
C PHE A 151 2.32 -8.32 -10.93
N GLU A 152 2.06 -9.58 -11.30
CA GLU A 152 1.29 -10.55 -10.52
C GLU A 152 2.22 -11.62 -9.93
N GLY A 153 2.83 -11.31 -8.77
CA GLY A 153 3.78 -12.21 -8.12
C GLY A 153 3.19 -13.56 -7.70
N LYS A 154 1.88 -13.60 -7.43
CA LYS A 154 1.18 -14.83 -7.02
C LYS A 154 1.13 -15.88 -8.14
N ASP A 155 0.98 -15.47 -9.40
CA ASP A 155 0.90 -16.42 -10.51
C ASP A 155 2.24 -17.13 -10.72
N LYS A 156 3.35 -16.40 -10.57
CA LYS A 156 4.70 -17.00 -10.55
C LYS A 156 4.88 -18.01 -9.42
N LEU A 157 4.38 -17.71 -8.21
CA LEU A 157 4.41 -18.67 -7.10
C LEU A 157 3.58 -19.92 -7.42
N ARG A 158 2.44 -19.78 -8.11
CA ARG A 158 1.61 -20.92 -8.50
C ARG A 158 2.32 -21.84 -9.49
N GLU A 159 3.19 -21.31 -10.34
CA GLU A 159 3.97 -22.13 -11.29
C GLU A 159 5.03 -22.98 -10.59
N VAL A 160 5.60 -22.47 -9.49
CA VAL A 160 6.70 -23.15 -8.77
C VAL A 160 6.17 -24.09 -7.67
N LEU A 161 5.02 -23.79 -7.07
CA LEU A 161 4.49 -24.60 -5.96
C LEU A 161 3.77 -25.86 -6.46
N PRO A 162 3.98 -27.03 -5.81
CA PRO A 162 3.25 -28.24 -6.13
C PRO A 162 1.81 -28.18 -5.63
N LYS A 163 0.94 -29.03 -6.18
CA LYS A 163 -0.39 -29.29 -5.59
C LYS A 163 -0.21 -30.04 -4.24
N PRO A 164 -1.05 -29.76 -3.22
CA PRO A 164 -2.20 -28.85 -3.24
C PRO A 164 -1.86 -27.38 -2.93
N PHE A 165 -0.62 -27.08 -2.51
CA PHE A 165 -0.24 -25.75 -2.00
C PHE A 165 -0.38 -24.63 -3.03
N ARG A 166 -0.16 -24.94 -4.30
CA ARG A 166 -0.43 -24.03 -5.43
C ARG A 166 -1.79 -23.35 -5.34
N ASP A 167 -2.83 -24.11 -4.99
CA ASP A 167 -4.21 -23.63 -5.03
C ASP A 167 -4.55 -22.82 -3.76
N LEU A 168 -3.62 -22.73 -2.80
CA LEU A 168 -3.75 -21.94 -1.57
C LEU A 168 -3.15 -20.54 -1.67
N VAL A 169 -2.25 -20.30 -2.64
CA VAL A 169 -1.53 -19.02 -2.84
C VAL A 169 -2.47 -17.83 -3.06
N VAL A 170 -3.59 -18.06 -3.75
CA VAL A 170 -4.58 -17.03 -4.04
C VAL A 170 -5.81 -17.26 -3.19
N GLY A 171 -5.96 -16.47 -2.13
CA GLY A 171 -7.17 -16.48 -1.31
C GLY A 171 -8.38 -15.93 -2.07
N LYS A 172 -9.59 -16.19 -1.53
CA LYS A 172 -10.86 -15.62 -2.03
C LYS A 172 -10.85 -14.08 -2.12
N SER A 173 -9.98 -13.42 -1.36
CA SER A 173 -9.82 -11.97 -1.29
C SER A 173 -8.92 -11.38 -2.37
N SER A 174 -8.39 -12.18 -3.30
CA SER A 174 -7.26 -11.86 -4.20
C SER A 174 -5.92 -11.60 -3.48
N MET A 175 -5.92 -11.49 -2.16
CA MET A 175 -4.74 -11.35 -1.31
C MET A 175 -4.23 -12.73 -0.88
N MET A 176 -2.90 -12.89 -0.78
CA MET A 176 -2.31 -14.12 -0.25
C MET A 176 -2.52 -14.17 1.28
N PRO A 177 -3.06 -15.26 1.85
CA PRO A 177 -3.40 -15.30 3.26
C PRO A 177 -2.17 -15.57 4.13
N LEU A 178 -1.44 -14.51 4.49
CA LEU A 178 -0.21 -14.58 5.27
C LEU A 178 -0.38 -14.02 6.67
N TYR A 179 -0.25 -14.86 7.69
CA TYR A 179 -0.11 -14.42 9.08
C TYR A 179 1.19 -13.64 9.27
N ARG A 180 1.10 -12.46 9.91
CA ARG A 180 2.21 -11.47 10.01
C ARG A 180 2.85 -11.14 8.66
N GLY A 181 2.10 -11.29 7.57
CA GLY A 181 2.66 -11.12 6.22
C GLY A 181 3.81 -12.07 5.88
N THR A 182 3.95 -13.19 6.59
CA THR A 182 5.11 -14.09 6.49
C THR A 182 4.71 -15.57 6.36
N ILE A 183 3.81 -16.08 7.21
CA ILE A 183 3.48 -17.51 7.26
C ILE A 183 2.11 -17.77 6.65
N HIS A 184 2.04 -18.70 5.70
CA HIS A 184 0.75 -19.18 5.21
C HIS A 184 0.20 -20.27 6.16
N PRO A 185 -0.99 -20.11 6.77
CA PRO A 185 -1.47 -21.00 7.84
C PRO A 185 -1.66 -22.47 7.44
N LEU A 186 -1.79 -22.74 6.13
CA LEU A 186 -2.03 -24.08 5.57
C LEU A 186 -0.86 -24.64 4.73
N ILE A 187 0.25 -23.90 4.58
CA ILE A 187 1.43 -24.40 3.86
C ILE A 187 2.52 -24.64 4.92
N PRO A 188 2.84 -25.90 5.24
CA PRO A 188 3.84 -26.21 6.27
C PRO A 188 5.25 -25.91 5.77
N ASN A 189 6.16 -25.62 6.71
CA ASN A 189 7.60 -25.50 6.48
C ASN A 189 8.00 -24.50 5.37
N MET A 190 7.20 -23.45 5.18
CA MET A 190 7.45 -22.41 4.18
C MET A 190 7.09 -21.04 4.72
N ALA A 191 7.94 -20.06 4.44
CA ALA A 191 7.72 -18.65 4.77
C ALA A 191 7.85 -17.80 3.50
N PHE A 192 7.07 -16.72 3.45
CA PHE A 192 7.02 -15.77 2.34
C PHE A 192 7.47 -14.41 2.86
N VAL A 193 8.68 -13.99 2.50
CA VAL A 193 9.19 -12.66 2.89
C VAL A 193 9.13 -11.73 1.69
N GLY A 194 8.67 -10.49 1.90
CA GLY A 194 8.56 -9.46 0.86
C GLY A 194 7.26 -9.45 0.06
N PHE A 195 6.25 -10.23 0.48
CA PHE A 195 4.92 -10.26 -0.16
C PHE A 195 3.93 -9.21 0.37
N VAL A 196 4.33 -8.47 1.40
CA VAL A 196 3.54 -7.38 2.00
C VAL A 196 4.18 -6.04 1.69
N GLU A 197 3.37 -5.11 1.22
CA GLU A 197 3.78 -3.74 0.92
C GLU A 197 3.57 -2.82 2.15
N SER A 198 4.45 -1.85 2.29
CA SER A 198 4.46 -0.84 3.35
C SER A 198 5.05 0.46 2.79
N VAL A 199 5.07 1.52 3.60
CA VAL A 199 5.77 2.77 3.26
C VAL A 199 7.27 2.53 3.07
N SER A 200 7.86 1.58 3.79
CA SER A 200 9.25 1.15 3.61
C SER A 200 9.35 -0.37 3.60
N ASN A 201 9.35 -0.95 2.39
CA ASN A 201 9.42 -2.40 2.20
C ASN A 201 10.71 -3.01 2.75
N LEU A 202 11.83 -2.28 2.70
CA LEU A 202 13.11 -2.75 3.23
C LEU A 202 13.04 -2.97 4.74
N HIS A 203 12.58 -1.96 5.49
CA HIS A 203 12.43 -2.03 6.94
C HIS A 203 11.43 -3.14 7.34
N THR A 204 10.29 -3.20 6.66
CA THR A 204 9.26 -4.22 6.88
C THR A 204 9.77 -5.63 6.61
N SER A 205 10.63 -5.82 5.60
CA SER A 205 11.25 -7.11 5.29
C SER A 205 12.33 -7.50 6.30
N GLU A 206 13.15 -6.55 6.75
CA GLU A 206 14.17 -6.78 7.78
C GLU A 206 13.53 -7.30 9.08
N LEU A 207 12.47 -6.66 9.56
CA LEU A 207 11.75 -7.09 10.76
C LEU A 207 11.13 -8.48 10.58
N ARG A 208 10.60 -8.79 9.39
CA ARG A 208 10.07 -10.12 9.05
C ARG A 208 11.14 -11.20 9.04
N CYS A 209 12.33 -10.91 8.51
CA CYS A 209 13.47 -11.82 8.59
C CYS A 209 13.86 -12.10 10.05
N ARG A 210 13.93 -11.07 10.91
CA ARG A 210 14.25 -11.22 12.33
C ARG A 210 13.20 -12.03 13.08
N TRP A 211 11.92 -11.74 12.85
CA TRP A 211 10.81 -12.51 13.41
C TRP A 211 10.83 -13.97 12.94
N LEU A 212 11.10 -14.21 11.66
CA LEU A 212 11.24 -15.56 11.12
C LEU A 212 12.43 -16.31 11.74
N SER A 213 13.58 -15.64 11.96
CA SER A 213 14.71 -16.24 12.69
C SER A 213 14.31 -16.64 14.10
N GLY A 214 13.62 -15.75 14.82
CA GLY A 214 13.12 -16.04 16.17
C GLY A 214 12.14 -17.22 16.19
N LEU A 215 11.29 -17.36 15.17
CA LEU A 215 10.41 -18.52 15.02
C LEU A 215 11.21 -19.81 14.81
N LEU A 216 12.20 -19.80 13.91
CA LEU A 216 13.03 -20.97 13.59
C LEU A 216 13.90 -21.40 14.78
N GLU A 217 14.30 -20.46 15.62
CA GLU A 217 15.04 -20.69 16.87
C GLU A 217 14.13 -21.13 18.03
N GLY A 218 12.81 -21.18 17.84
CA GLY A 218 11.86 -21.57 18.88
C GLY A 218 11.68 -20.53 19.99
N ARG A 219 11.99 -19.25 19.75
CA ARG A 219 11.79 -18.17 20.74
C ARG A 219 10.33 -17.91 21.03
N PHE A 220 9.45 -18.25 20.10
CA PHE A 220 7.99 -18.22 20.25
C PHE A 220 7.35 -19.28 19.36
N GLU A 221 6.09 -19.61 19.66
CA GLU A 221 5.28 -20.55 18.88
C GLU A 221 4.24 -19.80 18.06
N LEU A 222 3.90 -20.35 16.89
CA LEU A 222 2.78 -19.85 16.10
C LEU A 222 1.46 -20.18 16.81
N PRO A 223 0.46 -19.28 16.74
CA PRO A 223 -0.87 -19.61 17.23
C PRO A 223 -1.52 -20.67 16.33
N SER A 224 -2.63 -21.25 16.79
CA SER A 224 -3.38 -22.24 16.00
C SER A 224 -3.74 -21.74 14.59
N VAL A 225 -3.85 -22.67 13.64
CA VAL A 225 -4.26 -22.37 12.25
C VAL A 225 -5.55 -21.54 12.23
N LYS A 226 -6.53 -21.87 13.08
CA LYS A 226 -7.79 -21.13 13.19
C LYS A 226 -7.56 -19.66 13.59
N ALA A 227 -6.67 -19.41 14.55
CA ALA A 227 -6.35 -18.06 14.99
C ALA A 227 -5.59 -17.26 13.91
N MET A 228 -4.63 -17.89 13.23
CA MET A 228 -3.93 -17.28 12.10
C MET A 228 -4.88 -16.92 10.95
N MET A 229 -5.77 -17.83 10.57
CA MET A 229 -6.78 -17.59 9.54
C MET A 229 -7.76 -16.48 9.93
N GLY A 230 -8.15 -16.41 11.21
CA GLY A 230 -8.98 -15.32 11.73
C GLY A 230 -8.29 -13.95 11.65
N HIS A 231 -7.00 -13.90 11.97
CA HIS A 231 -6.19 -12.69 11.83
C HIS A 231 -6.14 -12.20 10.38
N VAL A 232 -5.81 -13.09 9.45
CA VAL A 232 -5.72 -12.79 8.01
C VAL A 232 -7.06 -12.33 7.44
N ALA A 233 -8.16 -12.96 7.85
CA ALA A 233 -9.50 -12.54 7.44
C ALA A 233 -9.82 -11.12 7.95
N GLY A 234 -9.45 -10.82 9.20
CA GLY A 234 -9.58 -9.48 9.78
C GLY A 234 -8.79 -8.41 9.03
N GLU A 235 -7.56 -8.73 8.59
CA GLU A 235 -6.75 -7.83 7.74
C GLU A 235 -7.43 -7.55 6.40
N ALA A 236 -7.89 -8.61 5.72
CA ALA A 236 -8.57 -8.49 4.44
C ALA A 236 -9.85 -7.64 4.56
N ASP A 237 -10.62 -7.80 5.63
CA ASP A 237 -11.85 -7.04 5.86
C ASP A 237 -11.56 -5.57 6.19
N ALA A 238 -10.55 -5.29 7.02
CA ALA A 238 -10.12 -3.93 7.31
C ALA A 238 -9.65 -3.22 6.03
N MET A 239 -8.89 -3.92 5.18
CA MET A 239 -8.42 -3.36 3.92
C MET A 239 -9.58 -3.04 2.96
N ARG A 240 -10.54 -3.97 2.76
CA ARG A 240 -11.72 -3.75 1.90
C ARG A 240 -12.58 -2.57 2.34
N ARG A 241 -12.69 -2.34 3.65
CA ARG A 241 -13.43 -1.18 4.20
C ARG A 241 -12.68 0.13 3.97
N THR A 242 -11.35 0.08 3.95
CA THR A 242 -10.51 1.27 3.84
C THR A 242 -10.33 1.73 2.40
N THR A 243 -10.08 0.80 1.47
CA THR A 243 -9.72 1.09 0.07
C THR A 243 -10.40 0.15 -0.92
N ARG A 244 -10.79 0.68 -2.08
CA ARG A 244 -11.23 -0.12 -3.23
C ARG A 244 -10.09 -0.88 -3.94
N PHE A 245 -8.84 -0.54 -3.65
CA PHE A 245 -7.64 -1.15 -4.26
C PHE A 245 -7.06 -2.28 -3.40
N TYR A 246 -7.89 -3.21 -2.95
CA TYR A 246 -7.53 -4.28 -2.00
C TYR A 246 -6.85 -5.52 -2.63
N ARG A 247 -6.29 -5.40 -3.84
CA ARG A 247 -5.70 -6.54 -4.56
C ARG A 247 -4.35 -7.01 -4.00
N ARG A 248 -3.62 -6.12 -3.34
CA ARG A 248 -2.29 -6.38 -2.75
C ARG A 248 -2.36 -6.18 -1.24
N HIS A 249 -1.59 -6.94 -0.48
CA HIS A 249 -1.52 -6.74 0.97
C HIS A 249 -0.65 -5.54 1.27
N CYS A 250 -1.26 -4.48 1.80
CA CYS A 250 -0.55 -3.28 2.26
C CYS A 250 -0.87 -3.02 3.73
N ILE A 251 0.15 -2.73 4.53
CA ILE A 251 0.05 -2.47 5.98
C ILE A 251 0.28 -0.99 6.34
N SER A 252 0.36 -0.09 5.35
CA SER A 252 0.79 1.30 5.54
C SER A 252 0.00 2.10 6.59
N THR A 253 -1.29 1.78 6.79
CA THR A 253 -2.18 2.44 7.75
C THR A 253 -2.07 1.91 9.18
N TYR A 254 -1.48 0.74 9.37
CA TYR A 254 -1.31 0.10 10.69
C TYR A 254 0.10 -0.48 10.88
N SER A 255 1.09 0.05 10.17
CA SER A 255 2.46 -0.47 10.13
C SER A 255 3.13 -0.52 11.50
N ILE A 256 2.85 0.43 12.40
CA ILE A 256 3.38 0.42 13.76
C ILE A 256 2.79 -0.75 14.54
N HIS A 257 1.49 -1.00 14.39
CA HIS A 257 0.83 -2.12 15.06
C HIS A 257 1.30 -3.48 14.52
N ASP A 258 1.53 -3.59 13.21
CA ASP A 258 2.12 -4.79 12.62
C ASP A 258 3.51 -5.04 13.23
N SER A 259 4.38 -4.04 13.22
CA SER A 259 5.71 -4.11 13.80
C SER A 259 5.69 -4.42 15.31
N ASP A 260 4.80 -3.79 16.08
CA ASP A 260 4.61 -4.06 17.51
C ASP A 260 4.25 -5.53 17.75
N GLY A 261 3.35 -6.07 16.94
CA GLY A 261 2.94 -7.46 17.04
C GLY A 261 4.13 -8.41 16.85
N MET A 262 4.97 -8.16 15.85
CA MET A 262 6.17 -8.95 15.60
C MET A 262 7.20 -8.79 16.73
N CYS A 263 7.35 -7.58 17.27
CA CYS A 263 8.24 -7.33 18.40
C CYS A 263 7.75 -8.03 19.67
N ALA A 264 6.43 -8.02 19.93
CA ALA A 264 5.83 -8.69 21.07
C ALA A 264 6.00 -10.21 20.98
N ASP A 265 5.82 -10.80 19.80
CA ASP A 265 6.06 -12.23 19.56
C ASP A 265 7.53 -12.58 19.90
N LEU A 266 8.49 -11.70 19.59
CA LEU A 266 9.91 -11.85 19.94
C LEU A 266 10.25 -11.53 21.41
N GLY A 267 9.27 -11.17 22.24
CA GLY A 267 9.51 -10.70 23.62
C GLY A 267 10.23 -9.36 23.72
N SER A 268 10.32 -8.61 22.62
CA SER A 268 10.93 -7.27 22.56
C SER A 268 9.95 -6.18 22.98
N ALA A 269 10.47 -5.06 23.47
CA ALA A 269 9.66 -3.87 23.76
C ALA A 269 8.88 -3.41 22.51
N THR A 270 7.60 -3.08 22.69
CA THR A 270 6.77 -2.53 21.61
C THR A 270 6.79 -1.00 21.59
N LEU A 271 6.97 -0.37 22.75
CA LEU A 271 7.25 1.06 22.86
C LEU A 271 8.73 1.30 22.53
N ARG A 272 9.01 2.23 21.61
CA ARG A 272 10.33 2.50 21.04
C ARG A 272 10.83 3.92 21.28
N LYS A 273 10.02 4.77 21.91
CA LYS A 273 10.32 6.16 22.22
C LYS A 273 10.54 6.32 23.73
N GLY A 274 11.34 7.32 24.11
CA GLY A 274 11.74 7.52 25.51
C GLY A 274 10.63 7.99 26.46
N ASN A 275 9.46 8.42 25.95
CA ASN A 275 8.34 8.84 26.79
C ASN A 275 6.99 8.73 26.06
N TRP A 276 5.89 8.78 26.81
CA TRP A 276 4.54 8.58 26.31
C TRP A 276 4.06 9.65 25.31
N ILE A 277 4.56 10.88 25.40
CA ILE A 277 4.22 11.95 24.44
C ILE A 277 4.88 11.64 23.09
N ALA A 278 6.17 11.29 23.11
CA ALA A 278 6.91 10.90 21.92
C ALA A 278 6.32 9.62 21.30
N GLU A 279 5.86 8.67 22.12
CA GLU A 279 5.14 7.49 21.64
C GLU A 279 3.91 7.84 20.81
N LEU A 280 3.10 8.79 21.27
CA LEU A 280 1.86 9.16 20.60
C LEU A 280 2.10 10.01 19.35
N PHE A 281 2.99 10.99 19.44
CA PHE A 281 3.09 12.08 18.46
C PHE A 281 4.35 12.07 17.61
N ALA A 282 5.44 11.44 18.04
CA ALA A 282 6.66 11.40 17.24
C ALA A 282 6.56 10.33 16.14
N PRO A 283 7.01 10.62 14.91
CA PRO A 283 7.02 9.62 13.85
C PRO A 283 7.91 8.42 14.17
N TYR A 284 7.36 7.23 13.93
CA TYR A 284 8.07 5.97 13.90
C TYR A 284 8.88 5.84 12.61
N ASN A 285 10.13 5.45 12.72
CA ASN A 285 11.05 5.27 11.61
C ASN A 285 12.00 4.09 11.86
N ASN A 286 12.77 3.74 10.84
CA ASN A 286 13.65 2.57 10.84
C ASN A 286 14.68 2.59 11.99
N LYS A 287 15.10 3.76 12.47
CA LYS A 287 16.06 3.87 13.57
C LYS A 287 15.49 3.39 14.90
N ASP A 288 14.17 3.45 15.08
CA ASP A 288 13.48 3.01 16.30
C ASP A 288 13.50 1.47 16.47
N TYR A 289 13.84 0.74 15.41
CA TYR A 289 13.89 -0.72 15.38
C TYR A 289 15.30 -1.29 15.22
N LYS A 290 16.32 -0.42 15.19
CA LYS A 290 17.71 -0.85 15.30
C LYS A 290 17.89 -1.47 16.69
N GLU A 291 18.18 -2.76 16.74
CA GLU A 291 18.65 -3.38 17.97
C GLU A 291 20.00 -2.75 18.35
N GLN A 292 20.18 -2.55 19.65
CA GLN A 292 21.49 -2.37 20.28
C GLN A 292 22.10 -3.75 20.51
#